data_AF-A0A9D1S2V7-F1
#
_entry.id   AF-A0A9D1S2V7-F1
#
_cell.length_a   1.000
_cell.length_b   1.000
_cell.length_c   1.000
_cell.angle_alpha   90.00
_cell.angle_beta   90.00
_cell.angle_gamma   90.00
#
_symmetry.space_group_name_H-M   'P 1'
#
loop_
_entity.id
_entity.type
_entity.pdbx_description
1 polymer ?
#
loop_
_entity_poly.entity_id
_entity_poly.type
_entity_poly.pdbx_seq_one_letter_code
_entity_poly.pdbx_strand_id
1 'polypeptide(L)'
;MSKECPNCGYAFSASDAKCPYCGTANPDYVPTAKPVAARPASPTQNYVSNAGSNQTPAKKKEPNWIIFIILLIICWPIAIVYLLVKIA
;
A
#
# COMPACT_ATOMS: atom_id res chain seq x y z
N MET A 1 -5.88 -13.78 15.86
CA MET A 1 -7.20 -13.37 15.35
C MET A 1 -6.99 -12.53 14.10
N SER A 2 -7.27 -13.08 12.93
CA SER A 2 -7.41 -12.31 11.69
C SER A 2 -8.84 -11.78 11.56
N LYS A 3 -9.02 -10.64 10.92
CA LYS A 3 -10.32 -10.02 10.64
C LYS A 3 -10.35 -9.45 9.22
N GLU A 4 -11.53 -9.36 8.64
CA GLU A 4 -11.72 -8.86 7.28
C GLU A 4 -11.88 -7.34 7.27
N CYS A 5 -11.30 -6.69 6.27
CA CYS A 5 -11.44 -5.25 6.10
C CYS A 5 -12.83 -4.92 5.53
N PRO A 6 -13.63 -4.07 6.19
CA PRO A 6 -14.98 -3.73 5.71
C PRO A 6 -14.98 -2.94 4.39
N ASN A 7 -13.83 -2.37 3.98
CA ASN A 7 -13.72 -1.58 2.76
C ASN A 7 -13.30 -2.41 1.53
N CYS A 8 -12.53 -3.49 1.71
CA CYS A 8 -11.96 -4.24 0.58
C CYS A 8 -12.00 -5.76 0.73
N GLY A 9 -12.48 -6.29 1.85
CA GLY A 9 -12.54 -7.72 2.14
C GLY A 9 -11.21 -8.39 2.47
N TYR A 10 -10.09 -7.67 2.46
CA TYR A 10 -8.79 -8.26 2.77
C TYR A 10 -8.68 -8.70 4.24
N ALA A 11 -8.19 -9.91 4.50
CA ALA A 11 -7.97 -10.44 5.84
C ALA A 11 -6.64 -9.94 6.43
N PHE A 12 -6.69 -9.27 7.59
CA PHE A 12 -5.52 -8.69 8.25
C PHE A 12 -5.57 -8.86 9.78
N SER A 13 -4.49 -8.53 10.49
CA SER A 13 -4.42 -8.72 11.94
C SER A 13 -5.04 -7.55 12.69
N ALA A 14 -5.62 -7.81 13.86
CA ALA A 14 -6.07 -6.75 14.77
C ALA A 14 -4.90 -5.87 15.28
N SER A 15 -3.66 -6.38 15.23
CA SER A 15 -2.45 -5.64 15.57
C SER A 15 -2.02 -4.63 14.52
N ASP A 16 -2.57 -4.68 13.30
CA ASP A 16 -2.21 -3.75 12.24
C ASP A 16 -3.01 -2.45 12.40
N ALA A 17 -2.34 -1.30 12.41
CA ALA A 17 -3.00 0.01 12.55
C ALA A 17 -3.96 0.35 11.39
N LYS A 18 -3.72 -0.25 10.22
CA LYS A 18 -4.51 -0.06 9.00
C LYS A 18 -4.45 -1.30 8.12
N CYS A 19 -5.46 -1.48 7.28
CA CYS A 19 -5.47 -2.53 6.28
C CYS A 19 -4.26 -2.37 5.35
N PRO A 20 -3.42 -3.40 5.16
CA PRO A 20 -2.23 -3.31 4.32
C PRO A 20 -2.58 -3.23 2.83
N TYR A 21 -3.78 -3.68 2.45
CA TYR A 21 -4.23 -3.70 1.06
C TYR A 21 -4.78 -2.33 0.61
N CYS A 22 -5.77 -1.79 1.34
CA CYS A 22 -6.45 -0.55 0.94
C CYS A 22 -6.11 0.67 1.80
N GLY A 23 -5.44 0.49 2.94
CA GLY A 23 -5.06 1.57 3.85
C GLY A 23 -6.16 2.04 4.82
N THR A 24 -7.35 1.43 4.81
CA THR A 24 -8.44 1.75 5.75
C THR A 24 -7.97 1.57 7.19
N ALA A 25 -8.25 2.55 8.04
CA ALA A 25 -7.89 2.50 9.46
C ALA A 25 -8.52 1.31 10.16
N ASN A 26 -7.77 0.67 11.06
CA ASN A 26 -8.27 -0.40 11.89
C ASN A 26 -8.88 0.20 13.18
N PRO A 27 -10.20 0.12 13.40
CA PRO A 27 -10.83 0.64 14.61
C PRO A 27 -10.42 -0.12 15.89
N ASP A 28 -10.00 -1.37 15.74
CA ASP A 28 -9.64 -2.26 16.86
C ASP A 28 -8.14 -2.18 17.19
N TYR A 29 -7.38 -1.33 16.49
CA TYR A 29 -5.97 -1.17 16.76
C TYR A 29 -5.77 -0.41 18.07
N VAL A 30 -5.28 -1.12 19.08
CA VAL A 30 -4.80 -0.52 20.31
C VAL A 30 -3.28 -0.37 20.20
N PRO A 31 -2.74 0.86 20.21
CA PRO A 31 -1.30 1.06 20.30
C PRO A 31 -0.84 0.53 21.66
N THR A 32 -0.31 -0.70 21.68
CA THR A 32 0.41 -1.18 22.85
C THR A 32 1.70 -0.38 22.91
N ALA A 33 1.72 0.66 23.73
CA ALA A 33 2.93 1.35 24.10
C ALA A 33 3.89 0.30 24.66
N LYS A 34 4.85 -0.16 23.84
CA LYS A 34 6.00 -0.87 24.38
C LYS A 34 6.63 0.08 25.39
N PRO A 35 6.81 -0.32 26.66
CA PRO A 35 7.61 0.48 27.58
C PRO A 35 8.95 0.69 26.90
N VAL A 36 9.23 1.95 26.55
CA VAL A 36 10.50 2.32 25.98
C VAL A 36 11.49 2.15 27.13
N ALA A 37 12.11 0.96 27.21
CA ALA A 37 13.28 0.75 28.04
C ALA A 37 14.25 1.91 27.72
N ALA A 38 14.57 2.69 28.75
CA ALA A 38 15.22 3.98 28.66
C ALA A 38 16.38 3.96 27.66
N ARG A 39 16.16 4.57 26.49
CA ARG A 39 17.21 4.82 25.52
C ARG A 39 17.72 6.24 25.79
N PRO A 40 19.04 6.46 25.93
CA PRO A 40 19.58 7.79 26.21
C PRO A 40 19.14 8.79 25.14
N ALA A 41 18.80 10.00 25.60
CA ALA A 41 18.20 11.07 24.82
C ALA A 41 18.97 11.33 23.50
N SER A 42 18.23 11.31 22.39
CA SER A 42 18.66 11.84 21.10
C SER A 42 17.83 13.11 20.81
N PRO A 43 18.38 14.10 20.08
CA PRO A 43 18.10 15.51 20.33
C PRO A 43 16.69 15.93 19.92
N THR A 44 16.17 16.86 20.71
CA THR A 44 14.90 17.60 20.59
C THR A 44 14.41 17.73 19.14
N GLN A 45 13.41 16.94 18.77
CA GLN A 45 12.54 17.26 17.64
C GLN A 45 11.59 18.36 18.14
N ASN A 46 11.89 19.62 17.79
CA ASN A 46 10.97 20.74 17.95
C ASN A 46 9.70 20.44 17.13
N TYR A 47 8.66 19.94 17.79
CA TYR A 47 7.35 19.77 17.17
C TYR A 47 6.65 21.12 17.17
N VAL A 48 6.89 21.90 16.11
CA VAL A 48 6.03 23.05 15.79
C VAL A 48 4.71 22.46 15.30
N SER A 49 3.69 22.56 16.14
CA SER A 49 2.31 22.24 15.81
C SER A 49 1.77 23.24 14.78
N ASN A 50 2.14 23.07 13.52
CA ASN A 50 1.44 23.75 12.44
C ASN A 50 0.18 22.96 12.11
N ALA A 51 -0.92 23.43 12.70
CA ALA A 51 -2.25 23.16 12.19
C ALA A 51 -2.29 23.53 10.69
N GLY A 52 -2.72 22.59 9.86
CA GLY A 52 -2.88 22.79 8.43
C GLY A 52 -1.67 22.40 7.60
N SER A 53 -1.44 21.09 7.45
CA SER A 53 -0.82 20.60 6.23
C SER A 53 -1.53 19.33 5.76
N ASN A 54 -2.33 19.51 4.71
CA ASN A 54 -2.64 18.45 3.76
C ASN A 54 -1.33 18.05 3.08
N GLN A 55 -0.50 17.28 3.77
CA GLN A 55 0.65 16.62 3.18
C GLN A 55 0.29 15.15 3.05
N THR A 56 -0.43 14.86 1.97
CA THR A 56 -0.41 13.54 1.35
C THR A 56 1.05 13.27 0.98
N PRO A 57 1.78 12.38 1.66
CA PRO A 57 3.06 11.93 1.13
C PRO A 57 2.73 11.32 -0.23
N ALA A 58 3.32 11.86 -1.29
CA ALA A 58 3.23 11.32 -2.63
C ALA A 58 3.83 9.92 -2.62
N LYS A 59 3.02 8.94 -2.17
CA LYS A 59 3.29 7.53 -2.32
C LYS A 59 3.28 7.34 -3.82
N LYS A 60 4.48 7.25 -4.40
CA LYS A 60 4.65 6.88 -5.79
C LYS A 60 3.87 5.57 -5.92
N LYS A 61 2.74 5.65 -6.61
CA LYS A 61 1.88 4.51 -6.88
C LYS A 61 2.73 3.62 -7.77
N GLU A 62 3.44 2.68 -7.14
CA GLU A 62 4.18 1.63 -7.82
C GLU A 62 3.13 0.92 -8.68
N PRO A 63 3.14 1.11 -10.02
CA PRO A 63 2.20 0.40 -10.85
C PRO A 63 2.53 -1.08 -10.68
N ASN A 64 1.53 -1.89 -10.34
CA ASN A 64 1.68 -3.33 -10.21
C ASN A 64 2.28 -3.87 -11.52
N TRP A 65 3.59 -4.03 -11.56
CA TRP A 65 4.36 -4.29 -12.78
C TRP A 65 3.92 -5.61 -13.43
N ILE A 66 3.34 -6.49 -12.61
CA ILE A 66 2.62 -7.71 -12.99
C ILE A 66 1.49 -7.46 -14.00
N ILE A 67 0.70 -6.39 -13.85
CA ILE A 67 -0.40 -6.05 -14.77
C ILE A 67 0.16 -5.68 -16.14
N PHE A 68 1.29 -4.96 -16.18
CA PHE A 68 1.99 -4.66 -17.43
C PHE A 68 2.52 -5.93 -18.10
N ILE A 69 3.08 -6.86 -17.32
CA ILE A 69 3.58 -8.14 -17.84
C ILE A 69 2.45 -8.99 -18.42
N ILE A 70 1.31 -9.10 -17.73
CA ILE A 70 0.13 -9.84 -18.20
C ILE A 70 -0.41 -9.24 -19.50
N LEU A 71 -0.55 -7.92 -19.56
CA LEU A 71 -0.98 -7.22 -20.77
C LEU A 71 -0.02 -7.45 -21.93
N LEU A 72 1.30 -7.44 -21.69
CA LEU A 72 2.30 -7.66 -22.74
C LEU A 72 2.22 -9.08 -23.29
N ILE A 73 2.07 -10.10 -22.43
CA ILE A 73 1.91 -11.50 -22.85
C ILE A 73 0.63 -11.73 -23.66
N ILE A 74 -0.48 -11.08 -23.30
CA ILE A 74 -1.77 -11.22 -23.99
C ILE A 74 -1.81 -10.40 -25.30
N CYS A 75 -1.19 -9.23 -25.32
CA CYS A 75 -1.19 -8.35 -26.50
C CYS A 75 -0.24 -8.89 -27.60
N TRP A 76 0.80 -9.63 -27.22
CA TRP A 76 1.76 -10.22 -28.16
C TRP A 76 1.16 -11.23 -29.18
N PRO A 77 0.35 -12.24 -28.79
CA PRO A 77 -0.23 -13.19 -29.73
C PRO A 77 -1.20 -12.51 -30.71
N ILE A 78 -1.93 -11.48 -30.27
CA ILE A 78 -2.83 -10.71 -31.14
C ILE A 78 -2.01 -9.99 -32.22
N ALA A 79 -0.90 -9.35 -31.83
CA ALA A 79 -0.01 -8.68 -32.78
C ALA A 79 0.65 -9.66 -33.77
N ILE A 80 1.06 -10.84 -33.30
CA ILE A 80 1.64 -11.89 -34.15
C ILE A 80 0.61 -12.38 -35.18
N VAL A 81 -0.62 -12.68 -34.75
CA VAL A 81 -1.70 -13.11 -35.65
C VAL A 81 -2.02 -12.01 -36.67
N TYR A 82 -2.11 -10.75 -36.24
CA TYR A 82 -2.34 -9.62 -37.14
C TYR A 82 -1.24 -9.49 -38.20
N LEU A 83 0.03 -9.64 -37.80
CA LEU A 83 1.15 -9.62 -38.74
C LEU A 83 1.08 -10.78 -39.73
N LEU A 84 0.78 -12.00 -39.28
CA LEU A 84 0.65 -13.16 -40.17
C LEU A 84 -0.49 -12.98 -41.19
N VAL A 85 -1.64 -12.46 -40.77
CA VAL A 85 -2.78 -12.16 -41.67
C VAL A 85 -2.46 -11.02 -42.63
N LYS A 86 -1.63 -10.05 -42.22
CA LYS A 86 -1.23 -8.91 -43.04
C LYS A 86 -0.17 -9.28 -44.10
N ILE A 87 0.64 -10.30 -43.82
CA ILE A 87 1.73 -10.77 -44.69
C ILE A 87 1.21 -11.80 -45.73
N ALA A 88 0.11 -12.50 -45.42
CA ALA A 88 -0.63 -13.33 -46.38
C ALA A 88 -1.42 -12.48 -47.39
#